data_AF-A0A2E5API4-F1
#
_entry.id   AF-A0A2E5API4-F1
#
_cell.length_a   1.000
_cell.length_b   1.000
_cell.length_c   1.000
_cell.angle_alpha   90.00
_cell.angle_beta   90.00
_cell.angle_gamma   90.00
#
_symmetry.space_group_name_H-M   'P 1'
#
loop_
_entity.id
_entity.type
_entity.pdbx_description
1 polymer ?
#
loop_
_entity_poly.entity_id
_entity_poly.type
_entity_poly.pdbx_seq_one_letter_code
_entity_poly.pdbx_strand_id
1 'polypeptide(L)'
;MIKYTLEFPIKSSVSVLFNAVSTPDGLSEWFADNVNWSGNIYTFIWDDSEEEAELLKKINNQLIRFRWLEEDEETFFEFKIEVDPVTNDVTLFVTDFAENEDEKENSTNLWEAQVNALMKRIGS
;
A
#
# COMPACT_ATOMS: atom_id res chain seq x y z
N MET A 1 12.80 -13.78 -5.82
CA MET A 1 12.36 -12.76 -4.85
C MET A 1 11.69 -13.41 -3.66
N ILE A 2 11.86 -12.83 -2.48
CA ILE A 2 11.24 -13.24 -1.23
C ILE A 2 9.96 -12.43 -1.08
N LYS A 3 8.81 -13.10 -1.10
CA LYS A 3 7.52 -12.48 -0.78
C LYS A 3 7.38 -12.36 0.74
N TYR A 4 6.95 -11.21 1.23
CA TYR A 4 6.63 -11.00 2.64
C TYR A 4 5.34 -10.21 2.81
N THR A 5 4.77 -10.29 4.01
CA THR A 5 3.55 -9.59 4.39
C THR A 5 3.74 -8.98 5.77
N LEU A 6 3.30 -7.72 5.92
CA LEU A 6 3.28 -6.97 7.16
C LEU A 6 1.84 -6.75 7.59
N GLU A 7 1.59 -6.71 8.90
CA GLU A 7 0.24 -6.61 9.48
C GLU A 7 0.16 -5.39 10.39
N PHE A 8 -0.83 -4.53 10.16
CA PHE A 8 -1.02 -3.29 10.88
C PHE A 8 -2.45 -3.19 11.42
N PRO A 9 -2.65 -3.22 12.75
CA PRO A 9 -3.95 -2.93 13.34
C PRO A 9 -4.31 -1.46 13.13
N ILE A 10 -5.49 -1.19 12.56
CA ILE A 10 -5.94 0.16 12.20
C ILE A 10 -7.17 0.55 13.01
N LYS A 11 -7.13 1.74 13.61
CA LYS A 11 -8.27 2.34 14.33
C LYS A 11 -9.06 3.31 13.43
N SER A 12 -9.57 2.81 12.32
CA SER A 12 -10.36 3.61 11.37
C SER A 12 -11.43 2.75 10.72
N SER A 13 -12.43 3.39 10.12
CA SER A 13 -13.42 2.65 9.32
C SER A 13 -12.78 2.08 8.06
N VAL A 14 -13.26 0.91 7.61
CA VAL A 14 -12.80 0.27 6.37
C VAL A 14 -12.88 1.21 5.18
N SER A 15 -13.95 1.99 5.05
CA SER A 15 -14.12 2.93 3.93
C SER A 15 -13.07 4.05 3.93
N VAL A 16 -12.73 4.59 5.11
CA VAL A 16 -11.70 5.63 5.23
C VAL A 16 -10.32 5.04 4.92
N LEU A 17 -9.99 3.89 5.49
CA LEU A 17 -8.75 3.18 5.20
C LEU A 17 -8.63 2.83 3.71
N PHE A 18 -9.69 2.27 3.12
CA PHE A 18 -9.68 1.89 1.71
C PHE A 18 -9.52 3.10 0.79
N ASN A 19 -10.17 4.23 1.08
CA ASN A 19 -9.94 5.46 0.32
C ASN A 19 -8.48 5.92 0.40
N ALA A 20 -7.87 5.86 1.58
CA ALA A 20 -6.48 6.28 1.79
C ALA A 20 -5.46 5.41 1.03
N VAL A 21 -5.75 4.12 0.80
CA VAL A 21 -4.84 3.20 0.09
C VAL A 21 -5.19 2.96 -1.37
N SER A 22 -6.35 3.46 -1.86
CA SER A 22 -6.86 3.11 -3.19
C SER A 22 -7.18 4.28 -4.11
N THR A 23 -7.10 5.51 -3.60
CA THR A 23 -7.32 6.72 -4.37
C THR A 23 -6.00 7.49 -4.52
N PRO A 24 -5.77 8.15 -5.66
CA PRO A 24 -4.59 8.99 -5.88
C PRO A 24 -4.41 10.04 -4.78
N ASP A 25 -5.47 10.79 -4.46
CA ASP A 25 -5.46 11.76 -3.34
C ASP A 25 -5.16 11.08 -2.01
N GLY A 26 -5.68 9.87 -1.79
CA GLY A 26 -5.41 9.08 -0.58
C GLY A 26 -3.94 8.71 -0.43
N LEU A 27 -3.35 8.18 -1.48
CA LEU A 27 -1.96 7.70 -1.55
C LEU A 27 -0.95 8.85 -1.50
N SER A 28 -1.29 10.01 -2.07
CA SER A 28 -0.47 11.22 -2.09
C SER A 28 -0.23 11.87 -0.72
N GLU A 29 -0.79 11.29 0.34
CA GLU A 29 -0.72 11.89 1.68
C GLU A 29 0.11 11.08 2.67
N TRP A 30 0.61 9.92 2.24
CA TRP A 30 1.40 9.06 3.12
C TRP A 30 2.36 8.13 2.37
N PHE A 31 2.08 7.78 1.11
CA PHE A 31 2.87 6.82 0.34
C PHE A 31 3.81 7.51 -0.66
N ALA A 32 3.31 8.52 -1.36
CA ALA A 32 4.07 9.38 -2.28
C ALA A 32 3.66 10.85 -2.09
N ASP A 33 4.45 11.79 -2.62
CA ASP A 33 4.16 13.23 -2.52
C ASP A 33 3.03 13.64 -3.46
N ASN A 34 2.92 12.96 -4.61
CA ASN A 34 1.81 13.09 -5.54
C ASN A 34 1.58 11.78 -6.29
N VAL A 35 0.33 11.51 -6.65
CA VAL A 35 -0.06 10.34 -7.43
C VAL A 35 -0.98 10.79 -8.56
N ASN A 36 -0.54 10.56 -9.79
CA ASN A 36 -1.36 10.74 -10.98
C ASN A 36 -1.85 9.38 -11.48
N TRP A 37 -2.91 9.37 -12.29
CA TRP A 37 -3.37 8.14 -12.92
C TRP A 37 -3.94 8.39 -14.32
N SER A 38 -3.72 7.43 -15.21
CA SER A 38 -4.27 7.41 -16.55
C SER A 38 -4.66 5.97 -16.92
N GLY A 39 -5.96 5.71 -17.04
CA GLY A 39 -6.47 4.35 -17.22
C GLY A 39 -6.13 3.46 -16.02
N ASN A 40 -5.31 2.44 -16.25
CA ASN A 40 -4.83 1.52 -15.21
C ASN A 40 -3.42 1.82 -14.73
N ILE A 41 -2.74 2.83 -15.27
CA ILE A 41 -1.39 3.20 -14.85
C ILE A 41 -1.47 4.32 -13.81
N TYR A 42 -0.75 4.11 -12.72
CA TYR A 42 -0.56 5.07 -11.63
C TYR A 42 0.89 5.53 -11.65
N THR A 43 1.11 6.84 -11.63
CA THR A 43 2.44 7.43 -11.55
C THR A 43 2.62 7.99 -10.14
N PHE A 44 3.52 7.39 -9.37
CA PHE A 44 3.89 7.81 -8.02
C PHE A 44 5.09 8.73 -8.12
N ILE A 45 5.01 9.90 -7.49
CA ILE A 45 6.01 10.95 -7.59
C ILE A 45 6.50 11.28 -6.18
N TRP A 46 7.82 11.25 -6.02
CA TRP A 46 8.56 11.72 -4.86
C TRP A 46 9.52 12.82 -5.33
N ASP A 47 9.90 13.76 -4.45
CA ASP A 47 10.77 14.92 -4.74
C ASP A 47 11.53 14.92 -6.10
N ASP A 48 12.49 14.01 -6.29
CA ASP A 48 13.35 13.93 -7.49
C ASP A 48 13.13 12.66 -8.34
N SER A 49 12.11 11.85 -8.07
CA SER A 49 11.89 10.56 -8.75
C SER A 49 10.41 10.25 -8.98
N GLU A 50 10.12 9.53 -10.07
CA GLU A 50 8.77 9.00 -10.33
C GLU A 50 8.85 7.54 -10.75
N GLU A 51 7.86 6.76 -10.34
CA GLU A 51 7.71 5.36 -10.74
C GLU A 51 6.26 5.10 -11.19
N GLU A 52 6.12 4.27 -12.22
CA GLU A 52 4.82 3.87 -12.76
C GLU A 52 4.45 2.46 -12.30
N ALA A 53 3.19 2.28 -11.91
CA ALA A 53 2.64 0.97 -11.58
C ALA A 53 1.31 0.71 -12.31
N GLU A 54 1.12 -0.53 -12.74
CA GLU A 54 -0.15 -1.01 -13.26
C GLU A 54 -1.06 -1.48 -12.13
N LEU A 55 -2.31 -1.04 -12.15
CA LEU A 55 -3.38 -1.56 -11.30
C LEU A 55 -3.80 -2.96 -11.76
N LEU A 56 -3.40 -3.99 -11.00
CA LEU A 56 -3.72 -5.38 -11.31
C LEU A 56 -5.10 -5.81 -10.80
N LYS A 57 -5.48 -5.33 -9.61
CA LYS A 57 -6.74 -5.74 -8.97
C LYS A 57 -7.25 -4.68 -8.01
N LYS A 58 -8.57 -4.45 -8.04
CA LYS A 58 -9.27 -3.60 -7.07
C LYS A 58 -10.60 -4.25 -6.68
N ILE A 59 -10.76 -4.54 -5.39
CA ILE A 59 -12.01 -4.96 -4.78
C ILE A 59 -12.33 -3.95 -3.69
N ASN A 60 -13.42 -3.19 -3.89
CA ASN A 60 -13.81 -2.13 -2.97
C ASN A 60 -13.86 -2.62 -1.52
N ASN A 61 -13.27 -1.83 -0.62
CA ASN A 61 -13.22 -2.07 0.82
C ASN A 61 -12.54 -3.39 1.25
N GLN A 62 -11.80 -4.04 0.35
CA GLN A 62 -11.13 -5.31 0.66
C GLN A 62 -9.67 -5.31 0.21
N LEU A 63 -9.39 -4.91 -1.02
CA LEU A 63 -8.08 -5.14 -1.60
C LEU A 63 -7.79 -4.22 -2.77
N ILE A 64 -6.56 -3.73 -2.86
CA ILE A 64 -6.01 -3.14 -4.07
C ILE A 64 -4.58 -3.63 -4.26
N ARG A 65 -4.22 -3.95 -5.51
CA ARG A 65 -2.93 -4.51 -5.89
C ARG A 65 -2.38 -3.79 -7.11
N PHE A 66 -1.12 -3.41 -7.03
CA PHE A 66 -0.36 -2.74 -8.06
C PHE A 66 0.90 -3.53 -8.39
N ARG A 67 1.48 -3.31 -9.57
CA ARG A 67 2.78 -3.85 -9.96
C ARG A 67 3.59 -2.75 -10.62
N TRP A 68 4.80 -2.52 -10.13
CA TRP A 68 5.76 -1.60 -10.74
C TRP A 68 6.07 -2.03 -12.18
N LEU A 69 6.05 -1.09 -13.13
CA LEU A 69 6.28 -1.39 -14.55
C LEU A 69 7.72 -1.80 -14.85
N GLU A 70 8.67 -1.41 -14.00
CA GLU A 70 10.10 -1.74 -14.15
C GLU A 70 10.51 -3.05 -13.45
N GLU A 71 9.60 -3.67 -12.69
CA GLU A 71 9.85 -4.95 -12.01
C GLU A 71 9.36 -6.17 -12.80
N ASP A 72 9.72 -7.35 -12.30
CA ASP A 72 9.30 -8.64 -12.85
C ASP A 72 7.76 -8.77 -12.86
N GLU A 73 7.20 -9.43 -13.87
CA GLU A 73 5.76 -9.61 -14.01
C GLU A 73 5.13 -10.37 -12.85
N GLU A 74 5.92 -11.13 -12.09
CA GLU A 74 5.49 -11.92 -10.93
C GLU A 74 5.42 -11.13 -9.60
N THR A 75 5.92 -9.89 -9.54
CA THR A 75 5.85 -9.05 -8.33
C THR A 75 4.61 -8.18 -8.28
N PHE A 76 4.30 -7.72 -7.06
CA PHE A 76 3.26 -6.74 -6.80
C PHE A 76 3.40 -6.19 -5.38
N PHE A 77 2.88 -4.99 -5.17
CA PHE A 77 2.53 -4.53 -3.82
C PHE A 77 1.00 -4.52 -3.66
N GLU A 78 0.54 -4.95 -2.49
CA GLU A 78 -0.89 -5.11 -2.20
C GLU A 78 -1.26 -4.56 -0.84
N PHE A 79 -2.34 -3.79 -0.82
CA PHE A 79 -3.05 -3.40 0.39
C PHE A 79 -4.30 -4.25 0.52
N LYS A 80 -4.37 -5.08 1.55
CA LYS A 80 -5.54 -5.92 1.87
C LYS A 80 -6.08 -5.55 3.23
N ILE A 81 -7.39 -5.36 3.31
CA ILE A 81 -8.10 -5.00 4.54
C ILE A 81 -8.89 -6.23 4.98
N GLU A 82 -8.70 -6.63 6.23
CA GLU A 82 -9.55 -7.63 6.88
C GLU A 82 -10.24 -7.02 8.10
N VAL A 83 -11.44 -7.53 8.38
CA VAL A 83 -12.22 -7.16 9.57
C VAL A 83 -12.46 -8.43 10.36
N ASP A 84 -12.06 -8.43 11.63
CA ASP A 84 -12.36 -9.55 12.51
C ASP A 84 -13.88 -9.68 12.69
N PRO A 85 -14.48 -10.86 12.44
CA PRO A 85 -15.93 -11.03 12.47
C PRO A 85 -16.54 -10.96 13.88
N VAL A 86 -15.72 -11.03 14.93
CA VAL A 86 -16.15 -11.01 16.33
C VAL A 86 -15.92 -9.63 16.94
N THR A 87 -14.71 -9.09 16.85
CA THR A 87 -14.33 -7.81 17.48
C THR A 87 -14.61 -6.61 16.58
N ASN A 88 -14.75 -6.82 15.26
CA ASN A 88 -14.76 -5.78 14.24
C ASN A 88 -13.46 -4.97 14.17
N ASP A 89 -12.36 -5.51 14.69
CA ASP A 89 -11.04 -4.90 14.52
C ASP A 89 -10.63 -4.92 13.05
N VAL A 90 -10.07 -3.82 12.58
CA VAL A 90 -9.62 -3.65 11.19
C VAL A 90 -8.12 -3.83 11.13
N THR A 91 -7.66 -4.70 10.23
CA THR A 91 -6.23 -4.93 9.98
C THR A 91 -5.91 -4.61 8.52
N LEU A 92 -4.87 -3.80 8.31
CA LEU A 92 -4.24 -3.61 7.01
C LEU A 92 -3.08 -4.60 6.87
N PHE A 93 -3.13 -5.41 5.82
CA PHE A 93 -2.02 -6.24 5.38
C PHE A 93 -1.35 -5.57 4.20
N VAL A 94 -0.02 -5.45 4.26
CA VAL A 94 0.81 -4.99 3.15
C VAL A 94 1.65 -6.14 2.68
N THR A 95 1.51 -6.54 1.42
CA THR A 95 2.34 -7.59 0.80
C THR A 95 3.27 -6.97 -0.23
N ASP A 96 4.52 -7.39 -0.22
CA ASP A 96 5.57 -6.90 -1.12
C ASP A 96 6.67 -7.96 -1.34
N PHE A 97 7.67 -7.66 -2.17
CA PHE A 97 8.75 -8.56 -2.56
C PHE A 97 10.12 -7.90 -2.37
N ALA A 98 11.15 -8.70 -2.08
CA ALA A 98 12.54 -8.23 -1.96
C ALA A 98 13.51 -9.23 -2.60
N GLU A 99 14.68 -8.80 -3.06
CA GLU A 99 15.63 -9.72 -3.70
C GLU A 99 16.36 -10.60 -2.68
N ASN A 100 16.66 -10.04 -1.51
CA ASN A 100 17.41 -10.68 -0.41
C ASN A 100 16.88 -10.22 0.96
N GLU A 101 17.43 -10.79 2.05
CA GLU A 101 16.97 -10.46 3.41
C GLU A 101 17.31 -9.02 3.84
N ASP A 102 18.43 -8.45 3.38
CA ASP A 102 18.83 -7.08 3.74
C ASP A 102 17.85 -6.05 3.13
N GLU A 103 17.47 -6.24 1.87
CA GLU A 103 16.44 -5.44 1.21
C GLU A 103 15.06 -5.60 1.85
N LYS A 104 14.70 -6.83 2.23
CA LYS A 104 13.44 -7.09 2.93
C LYS A 104 13.39 -6.34 4.26
N GLU A 105 14.49 -6.30 5.02
CA GLU A 105 14.56 -5.52 6.26
C GLU A 105 14.41 -4.02 5.99
N ASN A 106 15.11 -3.48 4.98
CA ASN A 106 15.01 -2.07 4.60
C ASN A 106 13.59 -1.68 4.17
N SER A 107 12.97 -2.47 3.27
CA SER A 107 11.61 -2.22 2.80
C SER A 107 10.59 -2.40 3.93
N THR A 108 10.78 -3.36 4.83
CA THR A 108 9.94 -3.51 6.04
C THR A 108 9.97 -2.23 6.88
N ASN A 109 11.16 -1.69 7.17
CA ASN A 109 11.31 -0.46 7.95
C ASN A 109 10.65 0.76 7.25
N LEU A 110 10.73 0.82 5.92
CA LEU A 110 10.08 1.87 5.13
C LEU A 110 8.56 1.76 5.21
N TRP A 111 8.01 0.57 5.00
CA TRP A 111 6.57 0.31 5.11
C TRP A 111 6.04 0.62 6.50
N GLU A 112 6.76 0.22 7.55
CA GLU A 112 6.39 0.58 8.93
C GLU A 112 6.34 2.11 9.11
N ALA A 113 7.33 2.85 8.62
CA ALA A 113 7.34 4.31 8.71
C ALA A 113 6.17 4.96 7.95
N GLN A 114 5.91 4.51 6.72
CA GLN A 114 4.83 5.02 5.87
C GLN A 114 3.44 4.69 6.45
N VAL A 115 3.19 3.46 6.87
CA VAL A 115 1.90 3.07 7.46
C VAL A 115 1.68 3.77 8.81
N ASN A 116 2.73 4.04 9.58
CA ASN A 116 2.64 4.89 10.76
C ASN A 116 2.21 6.33 10.42
N ALA A 117 2.67 6.90 9.31
CA ALA A 117 2.21 8.20 8.84
C ALA A 117 0.73 8.17 8.41
N LEU A 118 0.32 7.12 7.68
CA LEU A 118 -1.08 6.86 7.35
C LEU A 118 -1.96 6.83 8.60
N MET A 119 -1.58 6.04 9.62
CA MET A 119 -2.35 5.89 10.86
C MET A 119 -2.56 7.23 11.57
N LYS A 120 -1.51 8.07 11.68
CA LYS A 120 -1.61 9.41 12.27
C LYS A 120 -2.61 10.29 11.51
N ARG A 121 -2.64 10.19 10.17
CA ARG A 121 -3.57 10.96 9.32
C ARG A 121 -5.03 10.51 9.51
N ILE A 122 -5.29 9.20 9.49
CA ILE A 122 -6.66 8.66 9.51
C ILE A 122 -7.24 8.47 10.92
N GLY A 123 -6.51 8.88 11.95
CA GLY A 123 -7.01 9.04 13.31
C GLY A 123 -6.50 8.01 14.32
N SER A 124 -5.18 7.98 14.57
CA SER A 124 -4.61 7.34 15.76
C SER A 124 -3.58 8.21 16.48
#